data_AF-A0A3S3RMJ8-F1
#
_entry.id   AF-A0A3S3RMJ8-F1
#
_cell.length_a   1.000
_cell.length_b   1.000
_cell.length_c   1.000
_cell.angle_alpha   90.00
_cell.angle_beta   90.00
_cell.angle_gamma   90.00
#
_symmetry.space_group_name_H-M   'P 1'
#
loop_
_entity.id
_entity.type
_entity.pdbx_description
1 polymer ?
#
loop_
_entity_poly.entity_id
_entity_poly.type
_entity_poly.pdbx_seq_one_letter_code
_entity_poly.pdbx_strand_id
1 'polypeptide(L)'
;MILIYQKLPYPCGCVTSFDKYYETYLSIDDFYDKLKEKRSKKEKYELALKVWNEFGCKDKGDFSDLYVEFDNYKLDPAWYFTTPGLAWDVILKHTKIKFELLKDNDMILMIENGIRGGISQCSHRYAKANNKYIE
;
A
#
# COMPACT_ATOMS: atom_id res chain seq x y z
N MET A 1 -16.15 10.91 11.50
CA MET A 1 -16.06 10.65 10.05
C MET A 1 -15.54 11.90 9.36
N ILE A 2 -14.23 12.13 9.49
CA ILE A 2 -13.55 13.18 8.72
C ILE A 2 -13.51 12.78 7.25
N LEU A 3 -14.24 13.53 6.43
CA LEU A 3 -14.09 13.47 4.98
C LEU A 3 -12.78 14.18 4.61
N ILE A 4 -11.77 13.40 4.22
CA ILE A 4 -10.48 13.93 3.75
C ILE A 4 -10.66 14.40 2.30
N TYR A 5 -11.32 15.55 2.09
CA TYR A 5 -11.42 16.19 0.77
C TYR A 5 -10.14 16.92 0.35
N GLN A 6 -9.13 16.99 1.23
CA GLN A 6 -7.92 17.77 1.03
C GLN A 6 -6.67 16.89 1.12
N LYS A 7 -5.69 17.16 0.28
CA LYS A 7 -4.38 16.50 0.28
C LYS A 7 -3.76 16.61 1.67
N LEU A 8 -3.56 15.46 2.33
CA LEU A 8 -2.82 15.37 3.58
C LEU A 8 -1.43 16.01 3.41
N PRO A 9 -0.87 16.65 4.45
CA PRO A 9 0.55 16.98 4.44
C PRO A 9 1.38 15.72 4.71
N TYR A 10 2.50 15.58 4.00
CA TYR A 10 3.45 14.48 4.24
C TYR A 10 4.55 14.92 5.22
N PRO A 11 4.88 14.12 6.26
CA PRO A 11 5.94 14.41 7.21
C PRO A 11 7.33 14.06 6.63
N CYS A 12 7.77 14.83 5.63
CA CYS A 12 9.04 14.61 4.91
C CYS A 12 10.31 14.70 5.80
N GLY A 13 10.25 15.36 6.96
CA GLY A 13 11.37 15.43 7.91
C GLY A 13 11.72 14.08 8.56
N CYS A 14 10.78 13.14 8.56
CA CYS A 14 10.94 11.81 9.17
C CYS A 14 11.76 10.85 8.32
N VAL A 15 11.85 11.10 7.01
CA VAL A 15 12.51 10.22 6.01
C VAL A 15 14.05 10.28 6.10
N THR A 16 14.59 10.76 7.23
CA THR A 16 16.04 10.86 7.46
C THR A 16 16.64 9.61 8.10
N SER A 17 15.85 8.82 8.82
CA SER A 17 16.28 7.54 9.40
C SER A 17 15.08 6.62 9.64
N PHE A 18 15.28 5.30 9.57
CA PHE A 18 14.23 4.32 9.88
C PHE A 18 13.74 4.41 11.33
N ASP A 19 14.62 4.78 12.27
CA ASP A 19 14.25 4.89 13.69
C ASP A 19 13.14 5.93 13.94
N LYS A 20 13.07 6.98 13.10
CA LYS A 20 12.05 8.03 13.18
C LYS A 20 10.66 7.54 12.74
N TYR A 21 10.58 6.45 12.00
CA TYR A 21 9.30 5.87 11.62
C TYR A 21 8.58 5.25 12.83
N TYR A 22 9.33 4.74 13.80
CA TYR A 22 8.79 4.13 15.02
C TYR A 22 8.46 5.15 16.12
N GLU A 23 8.65 6.46 15.87
CA GLU A 23 8.28 7.50 16.82
C GLU A 23 6.75 7.57 16.97
N THR A 24 6.26 7.60 18.21
CA THR A 24 4.82 7.52 18.52
C THR A 24 4.12 8.87 18.59
N TYR A 25 4.79 9.94 18.14
CA TYR A 25 4.25 11.29 18.16
C TYR A 25 4.55 11.98 16.84
N LEU A 26 3.71 12.95 16.48
CA LEU A 26 3.84 13.72 15.26
C LEU A 26 4.22 15.16 15.63
N SER A 27 5.41 15.63 15.24
CA SER A 27 5.87 16.99 15.51
C SER A 27 5.59 17.91 14.32
N ILE A 28 5.39 19.21 14.59
CA ILE A 28 5.28 20.24 13.53
C ILE A 28 6.56 20.28 12.68
N ASP A 29 7.71 20.06 13.29
CA ASP A 29 9.01 20.11 12.61
C ASP A 29 9.17 18.98 11.59
N ASP A 30 8.42 17.88 11.74
CA ASP A 30 8.41 16.77 10.79
C ASP A 30 7.82 17.16 9.42
N PHE A 31 7.02 18.23 9.39
CA PHE A 31 6.40 18.78 8.18
C PHE A 31 7.21 19.92 7.55
N TYR A 32 8.46 20.09 7.99
CA TYR A 32 9.40 21.03 7.38
C TYR A 32 10.05 20.40 6.14
N ASP A 33 9.79 20.99 4.98
CA ASP A 33 10.44 20.57 3.74
C ASP A 33 11.84 21.20 3.67
N LYS A 34 12.86 20.40 4.01
CA LYS A 34 14.27 20.81 3.92
C LYS A 34 14.71 21.13 2.49
N LEU A 35 14.08 20.54 1.47
CA LEU A 35 14.46 20.76 0.06
C LEU A 35 13.90 22.08 -0.48
N LYS A 36 12.74 22.52 0.03
CA LYS A 36 12.07 23.76 -0.40
C LYS A 36 12.19 24.90 0.60
N GLU A 37 12.83 24.66 1.75
CA GLU A 37 12.90 25.57 2.91
C GLU A 37 11.53 26.15 3.30
N LYS A 38 10.48 25.32 3.22
CA LYS A 38 9.10 25.76 3.47
C LYS A 38 8.50 25.02 4.65
N ARG A 39 7.97 25.79 5.60
CA ARG A 39 7.09 25.29 6.66
C ARG A 39 5.69 25.05 6.12
N SER A 40 5.17 23.86 6.41
CA SER A 40 3.75 23.56 6.17
C SER A 40 2.86 24.50 6.99
N LYS A 41 1.71 24.91 6.43
CA LYS A 41 0.73 25.77 7.13
C LYS A 41 0.20 25.04 8.37
N LYS A 42 0.00 25.79 9.47
CA LYS A 42 -0.51 25.28 10.75
C LYS A 42 -1.84 24.51 10.61
N GLU A 43 -2.72 24.99 9.74
CA GLU A 43 -3.99 24.32 9.39
C GLU A 43 -3.81 22.89 8.88
N LYS A 44 -2.77 22.63 8.09
CA LYS A 44 -2.48 21.29 7.56
C LYS A 44 -2.00 20.35 8.66
N TYR A 45 -1.19 20.85 9.58
CA TYR A 45 -0.73 20.07 10.73
C TYR A 45 -1.90 19.67 11.65
N GLU A 46 -2.85 20.58 11.90
CA GLU A 46 -4.06 20.27 12.65
C GLU A 46 -4.92 19.21 11.97
N LEU A 47 -5.01 19.23 10.63
CA LEU A 47 -5.65 18.18 9.86
C LEU A 47 -4.93 16.84 10.01
N ALA A 48 -3.60 16.82 9.95
CA ALA A 48 -2.79 15.61 10.13
C ALA A 48 -2.98 15.01 11.52
N LEU A 49 -3.01 15.83 12.58
CA LEU A 49 -3.30 15.37 13.95
C LEU A 49 -4.71 14.78 14.09
N LYS A 50 -5.72 15.39 13.44
CA LYS A 50 -7.07 14.83 13.43
C LYS A 50 -7.10 13.45 12.78
N VAL A 51 -6.46 13.30 11.63
CA VAL A 51 -6.37 12.03 10.91
C VAL A 51 -5.57 11.00 11.72
N TRP A 52 -4.44 11.39 12.31
CA TRP A 52 -3.66 10.53 13.20
C TRP A 52 -4.51 9.94 14.34
N ASN A 53 -5.29 10.77 15.01
CA ASN A 53 -6.13 10.35 16.13
C ASN A 53 -7.35 9.52 15.69
N GLU A 54 -7.96 9.83 14.54
CA GLU A 54 -9.17 9.13 14.06
C GLU A 54 -8.85 7.76 13.47
N PHE A 55 -7.69 7.61 12.81
CA PHE A 55 -7.20 6.32 12.30
C PHE A 55 -6.42 5.51 13.34
N GLY A 56 -6.12 6.10 14.51
CA GLY A 56 -5.42 5.41 15.59
C GLY A 56 -3.98 5.02 15.25
N CYS A 57 -3.29 5.86 14.46
CA CYS A 57 -1.88 5.66 14.11
C CYS A 57 -1.03 5.53 15.39
N LYS A 58 -0.20 4.48 15.47
CA LYS A 58 0.69 4.28 16.62
C LYS A 58 2.03 4.94 16.40
N ASP A 59 2.53 4.88 15.18
CA ASP A 59 3.82 5.39 14.79
C ASP A 59 3.76 6.20 13.48
N LYS A 60 4.87 6.87 13.15
CA LYS A 60 4.93 7.69 11.93
C LYS A 60 4.93 6.86 10.66
N GLY A 61 5.25 5.57 10.76
CA GLY A 61 5.12 4.59 9.68
C GLY A 61 3.67 4.37 9.28
N ASP A 62 2.81 4.07 10.25
CA ASP A 62 1.37 3.92 10.03
C ASP A 62 0.79 5.14 9.32
N PHE A 63 1.20 6.35 9.74
CA PHE A 63 0.75 7.59 9.10
C PHE A 63 1.31 7.77 7.68
N SER A 64 2.56 7.36 7.43
CA SER A 64 3.16 7.38 6.10
C SER A 64 2.45 6.40 5.17
N ASP A 65 2.11 5.22 5.63
CA ASP A 65 1.40 4.20 4.86
C ASP A 65 -0.02 4.69 4.53
N LEU A 66 -0.73 5.25 5.51
CA LEU A 66 -2.01 5.94 5.28
C LEU A 66 -1.88 7.05 4.24
N TYR A 67 -0.85 7.90 4.35
CA TYR A 67 -0.62 8.96 3.38
C TYR A 67 -0.44 8.42 1.94
N VAL A 68 0.34 7.34 1.79
CA VAL A 68 0.62 6.70 0.50
C VAL A 68 -0.66 6.12 -0.10
N GLU A 69 -1.53 5.54 0.71
CA GLU A 69 -2.84 5.05 0.27
C GLU A 69 -3.74 6.19 -0.22
N PHE A 70 -3.81 7.30 0.51
CA PHE A 70 -4.70 8.42 0.17
C PHE A 70 -4.20 9.29 -1.00
N ASP A 71 -2.89 9.56 -1.11
CA ASP A 71 -2.37 10.56 -2.05
C ASP A 71 -2.09 10.02 -3.46
N ASN A 72 -1.70 8.75 -3.60
CA ASN A 72 -1.20 8.23 -4.88
C ASN A 72 -2.30 7.95 -5.90
N TYR A 73 -3.46 7.47 -5.46
CA TYR A 73 -4.45 6.96 -6.37
C TYR A 73 -5.67 7.86 -6.55
N LYS A 74 -5.83 8.91 -5.73
CA LYS A 74 -7.04 9.76 -5.69
C LYS A 74 -8.32 8.92 -5.63
N LEU A 75 -8.23 7.77 -4.97
CA LEU A 75 -9.31 6.84 -4.68
C LEU A 75 -9.31 6.76 -3.17
N ASP A 76 -10.48 6.96 -2.56
CA ASP A 76 -10.61 6.94 -1.11
C ASP A 76 -10.86 5.50 -0.67
N PRO A 77 -9.94 4.86 0.07
CA PRO A 77 -10.09 3.49 0.55
C PRO A 77 -11.39 3.27 1.34
N ALA A 78 -11.95 4.29 1.98
CA ALA A 78 -13.19 4.18 2.76
C ALA A 78 -14.44 3.84 1.90
N TRP A 79 -14.35 4.02 0.58
CA TRP A 79 -15.42 3.64 -0.35
C TRP A 79 -15.36 2.17 -0.80
N TYR A 80 -14.34 1.43 -0.37
CA TYR A 80 -14.11 0.05 -0.80
C TYR A 80 -14.29 -0.92 0.37
N PHE A 81 -15.07 -1.98 0.14
CA PHE A 81 -15.28 -3.03 1.14
C PHE A 81 -14.06 -3.93 1.32
N THR A 82 -13.19 -4.04 0.30
CA THR A 82 -12.02 -4.92 0.32
C THR A 82 -10.84 -4.29 -0.40
N THR A 83 -9.62 -4.60 0.05
CA THR A 83 -8.36 -4.15 -0.56
C THR A 83 -8.17 -4.60 -2.02
N PRO A 84 -8.55 -5.83 -2.43
CA PRO A 84 -8.51 -6.23 -3.84
C PRO A 84 -9.42 -5.37 -4.75
N GLY A 85 -10.58 -4.94 -4.25
CA GLY A 85 -11.48 -4.04 -4.99
C GLY A 85 -10.85 -2.66 -5.22
N LEU A 86 -10.20 -2.10 -4.20
CA LEU A 86 -9.41 -0.87 -4.35
C LEU A 86 -8.26 -1.06 -5.35
N ALA A 87 -7.47 -2.14 -5.19
CA ALA A 87 -6.34 -2.43 -6.06
C ALA A 87 -6.75 -2.59 -7.54
N TRP A 88 -7.91 -3.21 -7.79
CA TRP A 88 -8.46 -3.35 -9.13
C TRP A 88 -8.77 -1.98 -9.76
N ASP A 89 -9.50 -1.13 -9.06
CA ASP A 89 -9.84 0.22 -9.55
C ASP A 89 -8.61 1.12 -9.72
N VAL A 90 -7.62 0.98 -8.84
CA VAL A 90 -6.31 1.63 -8.97
C VAL A 90 -5.64 1.25 -10.29
N ILE A 91 -5.58 -0.04 -10.62
CA ILE A 91 -4.96 -0.54 -11.87
C ILE A 91 -5.74 -0.05 -13.09
N LEU A 92 -7.07 -0.06 -13.06
CA LEU A 92 -7.91 0.47 -14.14
C LEU A 92 -7.64 1.95 -14.38
N LYS A 93 -7.55 2.74 -13.31
CA LYS A 93 -7.28 4.18 -13.39
C LYS A 93 -5.88 4.48 -13.93
N HIS A 94 -4.89 3.68 -13.55
CA HIS A 94 -3.52 3.83 -14.00
C HIS A 94 -3.36 3.46 -15.48
N THR A 95 -3.91 2.32 -15.89
CA THR A 95 -3.79 1.81 -17.27
C THR A 95 -4.74 2.50 -18.26
N LYS A 96 -5.85 3.09 -17.77
CA LYS A 96 -6.92 3.72 -18.56
C LYS A 96 -7.57 2.76 -19.57
N ILE A 97 -7.40 1.46 -19.38
CA ILE A 97 -8.02 0.42 -20.20
C ILE A 97 -9.48 0.30 -19.81
N LYS A 98 -10.36 0.20 -20.82
CA LYS A 98 -11.78 -0.14 -20.62
C LYS A 98 -11.95 -1.62 -20.94
N PHE A 99 -12.29 -2.43 -19.94
CA PHE A 99 -12.63 -3.83 -20.17
C PHE A 99 -14.02 -3.95 -20.81
N GLU A 100 -14.11 -4.86 -21.77
CA GLU A 100 -15.39 -5.31 -22.29
C GLU A 100 -15.99 -6.35 -21.34
N LEU A 101 -17.30 -6.28 -21.14
CA LEU A 101 -18.01 -7.25 -20.31
C LEU A 101 -18.09 -8.59 -21.07
N LEU A 102 -17.66 -9.68 -20.42
CA LEU A 102 -17.86 -11.03 -20.93
C LEU A 102 -19.36 -11.36 -20.89
N LYS A 103 -19.95 -11.54 -22.06
CA LYS A 103 -21.39 -11.86 -22.21
C LYS A 103 -21.66 -13.33 -22.51
N ASP A 104 -20.66 -14.01 -23.06
CA ASP A 104 -20.76 -15.40 -23.47
C ASP A 104 -20.24 -16.33 -22.36
N ASN A 105 -21.00 -17.39 -22.09
CA ASN A 105 -20.64 -18.40 -21.10
C ASN A 105 -19.39 -19.17 -21.51
N ASP A 106 -19.19 -19.43 -22.81
CA ASP A 106 -18.03 -20.19 -23.28
C ASP A 106 -16.73 -19.42 -23.03
N MET A 107 -16.76 -18.09 -23.14
CA MET A 107 -15.62 -17.23 -22.81
C MET A 107 -15.28 -17.28 -21.31
N ILE A 108 -16.30 -17.29 -20.45
CA ILE A 108 -16.13 -17.40 -18.99
C ILE A 108 -15.51 -18.75 -18.65
N LEU A 109 -16.08 -19.84 -19.17
CA LEU A 109 -15.60 -21.20 -18.96
C LEU A 109 -14.16 -21.38 -19.47
N MET A 110 -13.80 -20.78 -20.60
CA MET A 110 -12.43 -20.79 -21.11
C MET A 110 -11.46 -20.17 -20.11
N ILE A 111 -11.81 -19.02 -19.52
CA ILE A 111 -10.96 -18.33 -18.53
C ILE A 111 -10.89 -19.13 -17.23
N GLU A 112 -12.02 -19.56 -16.68
CA GLU A 112 -12.08 -20.33 -15.44
C GLU A 112 -11.27 -21.62 -15.52
N ASN A 113 -11.41 -22.36 -16.63
CA ASN A 113 -10.65 -23.58 -16.86
C ASN A 113 -9.14 -23.32 -17.10
N GLY A 114 -8.76 -22.10 -17.47
CA GLY A 114 -7.38 -21.66 -17.64
C GLY A 114 -6.70 -21.20 -16.35
N ILE A 115 -7.48 -20.83 -15.32
CA ILE A 115 -6.91 -20.37 -14.04
C ILE A 115 -6.18 -21.53 -13.35
N ARG A 116 -4.94 -21.26 -12.93
CA ARG A 116 -4.10 -22.18 -12.14
C ARG A 116 -3.59 -21.43 -10.92
N GLY A 117 -3.45 -22.14 -9.80
CA GLY A 117 -2.80 -21.60 -8.61
C GLY A 117 -1.29 -21.46 -8.78
N GLY A 118 -0.62 -21.02 -7.72
CA GLY A 118 0.84 -21.01 -7.67
C GLY A 118 1.44 -22.41 -7.74
N ILE A 119 2.62 -22.54 -8.37
CA ILE A 119 3.37 -23.79 -8.37
C ILE A 119 3.93 -23.99 -6.96
N SER A 120 3.52 -25.08 -6.31
CA SER A 120 4.13 -25.55 -5.06
C SER A 120 4.89 -26.84 -5.36
N GLN A 121 6.21 -26.79 -5.29
CA GLN A 121 7.07 -27.96 -5.50
C GLN A 121 7.92 -28.20 -4.26
N CYS A 122 7.76 -29.38 -3.65
CA CYS A 122 8.69 -29.89 -2.64
C CYS A 122 9.69 -30.83 -3.33
N SER A 123 10.86 -30.32 -3.70
CA SER A 123 11.93 -31.14 -4.29
C SER A 123 12.69 -31.88 -3.20
N HIS A 124 12.85 -33.19 -3.38
CA HIS A 124 13.77 -33.97 -2.55
C HIS A 124 15.18 -33.80 -3.11
N ARG A 125 16.13 -33.42 -2.24
CA ARG A 125 17.53 -33.31 -2.64
C ARG A 125 18.05 -34.72 -2.94
N TYR A 126 18.52 -34.93 -4.18
CA TYR A 126 19.17 -36.19 -4.53
C TYR A 126 20.47 -36.32 -3.73
N ALA A 127 20.54 -37.34 -2.88
CA ALA A 127 21.74 -37.70 -2.15
C ALA A 127 22.06 -39.17 -2.44
N LYS A 128 23.19 -39.41 -3.09
CA LYS A 128 23.75 -40.76 -3.29
C LYS A 128 25.10 -40.81 -2.60
N ALA A 129 25.27 -41.75 -1.68
CA ALA A 129 26.54 -41.97 -1.03
C ALA A 129 27.56 -42.48 -2.07
N ASN A 130 28.74 -41.85 -2.13
CA ASN A 130 29.85 -42.29 -2.98
C ASN A 130 30.86 -43.09 -2.14
N ASN A 131 30.41 -44.22 -1.58
CA ASN A 131 31.27 -45.12 -0.82
C ASN A 131 31.62 -46.35 -1.66
N LYS A 132 32.92 -46.64 -1.84
CA LYS A 132 33.40 -47.80 -2.60
C LYS A 132 33.20 -49.14 -1.87
N TYR A 133 32.82 -49.12 -0.59
CA TYR A 133 32.70 -50.30 0.27
C TYR A 133 31.27 -50.61 0.73
N ILE A 134 30.28 -49.83 0.27
CA ILE A 134 28.87 -50.07 0.54
C ILE A 134 28.16 -50.09 -0.82
N GLU A 135 28.09 -51.29 -1.40
CA GLU A 135 27.04 -51.68 -2.35
C GLU A 135 25.82 -52.18 -1.58
#